data_AF-G8FUX5-F1
#
_entry.id   AF-G8FUX5-F1
#
_cell.length_a   1.000
_cell.length_b   1.000
_cell.length_c   1.000
_cell.angle_alpha   90.00
_cell.angle_beta   90.00
_cell.angle_gamma   90.00
#
_symmetry.space_group_name_H-M   'P 1'
#
loop_
_entity.id
_entity.type
_entity.pdbx_description
1 polymer ?
#
loop_
_entity_poly.entity_id
_entity_poly.type
_entity_poly.pdbx_seq_one_letter_code
_entity_poly.pdbx_strand_id
1 'polypeptide(L)'
;VGLALGYNGGDISWTDDVSVNGTKYDLDMDNNNVYLNAEIRPWGASTNPWAQGLYIAAGAAYLDNDYDLAKRIGNGDTLSIDGKNYQQAVPGQEGGVRGKMS
;
A
#
# COMPACT_ATOMS: atom_id res chain seq x y z
N VAL A 1 -24.04 10.15 -14.92
CA VAL A 1 -22.87 9.26 -15.15
C VAL A 1 -21.70 10.14 -15.55
N GLY A 2 -20.51 9.87 -15.04
CA GLY A 2 -19.26 10.54 -15.40
C GLY A 2 -18.25 9.55 -15.98
N LEU A 3 -17.14 10.07 -16.49
CA LEU A 3 -16.01 9.30 -16.98
C LEU A 3 -14.72 9.91 -16.43
N ALA A 4 -13.85 9.08 -15.88
CA ALA A 4 -12.56 9.47 -15.34
C ALA A 4 -11.45 8.74 -16.09
N LEU A 5 -10.53 9.51 -16.70
CA LEU A 5 -9.26 9.03 -17.23
C LEU A 5 -8.16 9.65 -16.35
N GLY A 6 -7.33 8.81 -15.74
CA GLY A 6 -6.32 9.27 -14.79
C GLY A 6 -5.02 8.50 -14.87
N TYR A 7 -4.00 9.09 -14.25
CA TYR A 7 -2.66 8.53 -14.09
C TYR A 7 -2.30 8.51 -12.61
N ASN A 8 -1.88 7.34 -12.12
CA ASN A 8 -1.36 7.17 -10.77
C ASN A 8 0.07 6.65 -10.88
N GLY A 9 1.03 7.53 -10.61
CA GLY A 9 2.41 7.14 -10.59
C GLY A 9 3.29 7.99 -9.69
N GLY A 10 4.59 7.68 -9.74
CA GLY A 10 5.61 8.30 -8.91
C GLY A 10 6.30 7.29 -8.01
N ASP A 11 7.47 7.69 -7.53
CA ASP A 11 8.29 6.97 -6.57
C ASP A 11 8.03 7.54 -5.17
N ILE A 12 7.57 6.68 -4.26
CA ILE A 12 7.29 7.02 -2.87
C ILE A 12 8.07 6.07 -1.96
N SER A 13 8.94 6.64 -1.14
CA SER A 13 9.63 5.92 -0.07
C SER A 13 9.07 6.31 1.29
N TRP A 14 8.56 5.33 2.03
CA TRP A 14 8.23 5.41 3.45
C TRP A 14 9.32 4.70 4.24
N THR A 15 10.49 5.33 4.35
CA THR A 15 11.65 4.79 5.09
C THR A 15 11.68 5.32 6.54
N ASP A 16 12.01 4.45 7.50
CA ASP A 16 12.36 4.70 8.91
C ASP A 16 11.36 5.43 9.86
N ASP A 17 10.25 5.99 9.39
CA ASP A 17 9.25 6.66 10.26
C ASP A 17 8.14 5.72 10.79
N VAL A 18 8.06 4.48 10.30
CA VAL A 18 7.06 3.50 10.75
C VAL A 18 7.73 2.45 11.62
N SER A 19 7.70 2.68 12.93
CA SER A 19 8.04 1.70 13.94
C SER A 19 6.78 1.22 14.67
N VAL A 20 6.60 -0.09 14.72
CA VAL A 20 5.49 -0.72 15.45
C VAL A 20 6.09 -1.76 16.39
N ASN A 21 6.01 -1.51 17.70
CA ASN A 21 6.54 -2.38 18.75
C ASN A 21 8.01 -2.77 18.51
N GLY A 22 8.89 -1.79 18.26
CA GLY A 22 10.33 -2.03 18.06
C GLY A 22 10.71 -2.52 16.66
N THR A 23 9.74 -2.99 15.87
CA THR A 23 9.95 -3.43 14.49
C THR A 23 9.85 -2.26 13.53
N LYS A 24 10.90 -2.06 12.73
CA LYS A 24 10.96 -1.03 11.69
C LYS A 24 10.50 -1.58 10.34
N TYR A 25 9.81 -0.74 9.58
CA TYR A 25 9.36 -1.05 8.22
C TYR A 25 9.87 0.04 7.26
N ASP A 26 10.41 -0.39 6.12
CA ASP A 26 10.69 0.47 4.98
C ASP A 26 9.83 -0.02 3.81
N LEU A 27 9.08 0.89 3.19
CA LEU A 27 8.26 0.59 2.02
C LEU A 27 8.59 1.57 0.90
N ASP A 28 9.16 1.05 -0.18
CA ASP A 28 9.37 1.79 -1.43
C ASP A 28 8.33 1.35 -2.46
N MET A 29 7.72 2.31 -3.15
CA MET A 29 6.69 2.09 -4.16
C MET A 29 7.03 2.88 -5.42
N ASP A 30 7.11 2.22 -6.56
CA ASP A 30 7.18 2.88 -7.87
C ASP A 30 5.96 2.48 -8.68
N ASN A 31 5.16 3.46 -9.09
CA ASN A 31 3.89 3.23 -9.78
C ASN A 31 3.86 3.98 -11.11
N ASN A 32 3.26 3.35 -12.14
CA ASN A 32 3.10 3.92 -13.47
C ASN A 32 1.78 3.44 -14.11
N ASN A 33 0.65 3.75 -13.46
CA ASN A 33 -0.66 3.25 -13.85
C ASN A 33 -1.46 4.28 -14.64
N VAL A 34 -2.21 3.81 -15.64
CA VAL A 34 -3.23 4.61 -16.34
C VAL A 34 -4.57 3.90 -16.22
N TYR A 35 -5.61 4.59 -15.78
CA TYR A 35 -6.95 4.00 -15.61
C TYR A 35 -8.04 4.78 -16.33
N LEU A 36 -9.06 4.06 -16.77
CA LEU A 36 -10.28 4.61 -17.35
C LEU A 36 -11.50 3.99 -16.64
N ASN A 37 -12.24 4.79 -15.89
CA ASN A 37 -13.39 4.36 -15.09
C ASN A 37 -14.65 5.14 -15.44
N ALA A 38 -15.77 4.44 -15.62
CA ALA A 38 -17.09 5.05 -15.61
C ALA A 38 -17.55 5.27 -14.15
N GLU A 39 -18.02 6.47 -13.83
CA GLU A 39 -18.58 6.81 -12.53
C GLU A 39 -20.11 6.84 -12.57
N ILE A 40 -20.73 5.93 -11.83
CA ILE A 40 -22.19 5.83 -11.71
C ILE A 40 -22.59 6.36 -10.34
N ARG A 41 -23.34 7.47 -10.31
CA ARG A 41 -23.89 8.10 -9.10
C ARG A 41 -25.39 7.80 -9.00
N PRO A 42 -25.84 6.79 -8.22
CA PRO A 42 -27.25 6.40 -8.17
C PRO A 42 -28.18 7.55 -7.75
N TRP A 43 -27.69 8.43 -6.87
CA TRP A 43 -28.39 9.61 -6.40
C TRP A 43 -27.78 10.92 -6.91
N GLY A 44 -27.24 10.91 -8.13
CA GLY A 44 -26.53 12.07 -8.71
C GLY A 44 -27.37 13.35 -8.85
N ALA A 45 -28.70 13.25 -8.83
CA ALA A 45 -29.62 14.40 -8.85
C ALA A 45 -30.13 14.82 -7.45
N SER A 46 -29.69 14.17 -6.38
CA SER A 46 -30.09 14.54 -5.01
C SER A 46 -29.51 15.91 -4.63
N THR A 47 -30.29 16.72 -3.92
CA THR A 47 -29.81 17.97 -3.30
C THR A 47 -29.02 17.72 -2.02
N ASN A 48 -29.04 16.49 -1.48
CA ASN A 48 -28.21 16.10 -0.35
C ASN A 48 -26.78 15.78 -0.85
N PRO A 49 -25.75 16.56 -0.48
CA PRO A 49 -24.38 16.36 -0.97
C PRO A 49 -23.79 15.01 -0.59
N TRP A 50 -24.20 14.43 0.55
CA TRP A 50 -23.73 13.11 0.97
C TRP A 50 -24.26 11.98 0.09
N ALA A 51 -25.50 12.09 -0.39
CA ALA A 51 -26.09 11.12 -1.31
C ALA A 51 -25.56 11.30 -2.74
N GLN A 52 -25.42 12.56 -3.18
CA GLN A 52 -24.89 12.91 -4.50
C GLN A 52 -23.39 12.54 -4.65
N GLY A 53 -22.64 12.59 -3.55
CA GLY A 53 -21.22 12.27 -3.50
C GLY A 53 -20.90 10.78 -3.71
N LEU A 54 -21.84 9.87 -3.41
CA LEU A 54 -21.63 8.43 -3.56
C LEU A 54 -21.64 8.01 -5.03
N TYR A 55 -20.62 7.24 -5.44
CA TYR A 55 -20.51 6.68 -6.78
C TYR A 55 -19.91 5.29 -6.77
N ILE A 56 -20.16 4.54 -7.85
CA ILE A 56 -19.51 3.29 -8.19
C ILE A 56 -18.59 3.57 -9.37
N ALA A 57 -17.33 3.11 -9.30
CA ALA A 57 -16.39 3.15 -10.40
C ALA A 57 -16.23 1.75 -11.01
N ALA A 58 -16.38 1.64 -12.33
CA ALA A 58 -16.11 0.41 -13.08
C ALA A 58 -15.35 0.73 -14.36
N GLY A 59 -14.28 -0.02 -14.65
CA GLY A 59 -13.38 0.32 -15.73
C GLY A 59 -12.21 -0.65 -15.89
N ALA A 60 -11.16 -0.18 -16.56
CA ALA A 60 -9.94 -0.93 -16.82
C ALA A 60 -8.71 -0.04 -16.61
N ALA A 61 -7.56 -0.65 -16.35
CA ALA A 61 -6.30 0.05 -16.16
C ALA A 61 -5.13 -0.73 -16.79
N TYR A 62 -4.13 0.02 -17.24
CA TYR A 62 -2.76 -0.48 -17.37
C TYR A 62 -2.09 -0.38 -16.00
N LEU A 63 -1.51 -1.49 -15.54
CA LEU A 63 -0.92 -1.61 -14.22
C LEU A 63 0.57 -1.94 -14.31
N ASP A 64 1.37 -1.10 -13.68
CA ASP A 64 2.82 -1.23 -13.58
C ASP A 64 3.22 -0.68 -12.21
N ASN A 65 3.52 -1.60 -11.28
CA ASN A 65 3.69 -1.28 -9.87
C ASN A 65 4.78 -2.13 -9.26
N ASP A 66 5.86 -1.49 -8.82
CA ASP A 66 6.90 -2.12 -8.04
C ASP A 66 6.74 -1.78 -6.56
N TYR A 67 6.80 -2.80 -5.72
CA TYR A 67 6.77 -2.69 -4.26
C TYR A 67 8.01 -3.37 -3.68
N ASP A 68 8.72 -2.64 -2.83
CA ASP A 68 9.84 -3.16 -2.05
C ASP A 68 9.58 -2.93 -0.56
N LEU A 69 9.36 -4.02 0.17
CA LEU A 69 9.09 -4.00 1.59
C LEU A 69 10.25 -4.63 2.36
N ALA A 70 10.90 -3.83 3.21
CA ALA A 70 11.86 -4.32 4.19
C ALA A 70 11.27 -4.25 5.60
N LYS A 71 11.39 -5.34 6.35
CA LYS A 71 11.02 -5.44 7.76
C LYS A 71 12.26 -5.76 8.58
N ARG A 72 12.56 -4.96 9.59
CA ARG A 72 13.70 -5.13 10.50
C ARG A 72 13.22 -5.30 11.94
N ILE A 73 13.73 -6.33 12.62
CA ILE A 73 13.46 -6.65 14.02
C ILE A 73 14.71 -6.42 14.87
N GLY A 74 14.53 -5.84 16.07
CA GLY A 74 15.58 -5.66 17.06
C GLY A 74 15.66 -6.80 18.08
N ASN A 75 16.54 -6.63 19.07
CA ASN A 75 16.68 -7.56 20.19
C ASN A 75 15.38 -7.73 20.96
N GLY A 76 14.92 -8.97 21.11
CA GLY A 76 13.72 -9.30 21.89
C GLY A 76 12.41 -9.25 21.10
N ASP A 77 12.45 -8.76 19.86
CA ASP A 77 11.29 -8.76 18.97
C ASP A 77 11.13 -10.11 18.27
N THR A 78 9.88 -10.48 17.98
CA THR A 78 9.54 -11.71 17.27
C THR A 78 8.97 -11.40 15.89
N LEU A 79 9.60 -11.94 14.86
CA LEU A 79 9.11 -11.94 13.50
C LEU A 79 8.25 -13.19 13.26
N SER A 80 6.96 -13.02 12.99
CA SER A 80 6.09 -14.13 12.58
C SER A 80 5.88 -14.13 11.06
N ILE A 81 6.19 -15.24 10.40
CA ILE A 81 5.98 -15.46 8.96
C ILE A 81 5.41 -16.87 8.79
N ASP A 82 4.31 -17.01 8.05
CA ASP A 82 3.69 -18.33 7.76
C ASP A 82 3.44 -19.18 9.03
N GLY A 83 2.95 -18.53 10.10
CA GLY A 83 2.69 -19.16 11.39
C GLY A 83 3.93 -19.56 12.18
N LYS A 84 5.15 -19.28 11.68
CA LYS A 84 6.42 -19.57 12.34
C LYS A 84 7.01 -18.31 12.92
N ASN A 85 7.56 -18.44 14.13
CA ASN A 85 8.18 -17.34 14.85
C ASN A 85 9.69 -17.43 14.74
N TYR A 86 10.29 -16.28 14.43
CA TYR A 86 11.71 -16.07 14.26
C TYR A 86 12.14 -14.99 15.25
N GLN A 87 13.26 -15.24 15.90
CA GLN A 87 13.89 -14.28 16.80
C GLN A 87 15.34 -14.14 16.39
N GLN A 88 15.92 -13.01 16.75
CA GLN A 88 17.34 -12.80 16.53
C GLN A 88 18.17 -13.75 17.40
N ALA A 89 19.12 -14.45 16.77
CA ALA A 89 19.99 -15.40 17.46
C ALA A 89 21.13 -14.73 18.25
N VAL A 90 21.57 -13.54 17.82
CA VAL A 90 22.73 -12.84 18.41
C VAL A 90 22.30 -11.49 18.96
N PRO A 91 22.46 -11.24 20.27
CA PRO A 91 22.14 -9.95 20.87
C PRO A 91 22.96 -8.81 20.26
N GLY A 92 22.28 -7.72 19.91
CA GLY A 92 22.89 -6.44 19.51
C GLY A 92 23.08 -6.28 18.00
N GLN A 93 22.48 -7.16 17.21
CA GLN A 93 22.40 -7.01 15.75
C GLN A 93 20.98 -6.55 15.36
N GLU A 94 20.71 -6.40 14.06
CA GLU A 94 19.33 -6.35 13.53
C GLU A 94 19.09 -7.57 12.62
N GLY A 95 17.91 -8.15 12.71
CA GLY A 95 17.45 -9.20 11.79
C GLY A 95 16.39 -8.64 10.85
N GLY A 96 16.24 -9.17 9.65
CA GLY A 96 15.21 -8.66 8.75
C GLY A 96 14.89 -9.53 7.55
N VAL A 97 13.78 -9.20 6.90
CA VAL A 97 13.33 -9.79 5.65
C VAL A 97 12.99 -8.68 4.66
N ARG A 98 13.29 -8.89 3.38
CA ARG A 98 12.95 -7.98 2.29
C ARG A 98 12.19 -8.75 1.21
N GLY A 99 11.08 -8.19 0.75
CA GLY A 99 10.25 -8.75 -0.31
C GLY A 99 10.09 -7.74 -1.45
N LYS A 100 10.25 -8.22 -2.68
CA LYS A 100 9.98 -7.45 -3.90
C LYS A 100 8.78 -8.04 -4.63
N MET A 101 7.88 -7.19 -5.09
CA MET A 101 6.71 -7.55 -5.88
C MET A 101 6.54 -6.55 -7.02
N SER A 102 6.36 -7.06 -8.24
CA SER A 102 6.18 -6.32 -9.49
C SER A 102 5.02 -6.91 -10.28
#